data_AF-A0AAJ1PZU0-F1
#
_entry.id   AF-A0AAJ1PZU0-F1
#
_cell.length_a   1.000
_cell.length_b   1.000
_cell.length_c   1.000
_cell.angle_alpha   90.00
_cell.angle_beta   90.00
_cell.angle_gamma   90.00
#
_symmetry.space_group_name_H-M   'P 1'
#
loop_
_entity.id
_entity.type
_entity.pdbx_description
1 polymer ?
#
loop_
_entity_poly.entity_id
_entity_poly.type
_entity_poly.pdbx_seq_one_letter_code
_entity_poly.pdbx_strand_id
1 'polypeptide(L)'
;MITVHVCTQEELDEALAEPKCHEVVIRSPRGVWLKIRDSRGKAVEVLGDAMVKVSGDTRVTAFGDAVVDVSGNVTVRAFENATVNAFDNATVRACDCVTVVAYGDSTVSALDNSTVVAYDNSTVRACDCVSVAAYDDATVKAWDRVSVAAYDDATVKAGTCVPVHVNSKNVTHQGGVIIDMTAIDANDPETWCAMHLVEVDEDGQAHLYKALDADLNAGHYYRLTNYPIGHVVDDTANWVDNNKCGGGLHVSPTPWMANAYYGGESRFVEVCCPVEELRPIDEAKAKAPRLRVLREVTVDGSPVGGGTR
;
A
#
# COMPACT_ATOMS: atom_id res chain seq x y z
N MET A 1 -14.16 -31.00 -29.40
CA MET A 1 -13.56 -30.69 -28.09
C MET A 1 -14.64 -30.93 -27.05
N ILE A 2 -14.36 -31.69 -26.00
CA ILE A 2 -15.32 -31.91 -24.91
C ILE A 2 -14.86 -31.08 -23.72
N THR A 3 -15.77 -30.24 -23.25
CA THR A 3 -15.60 -29.36 -22.10
C THR A 3 -16.48 -29.89 -20.96
N VAL A 4 -15.91 -30.00 -19.76
CA VAL A 4 -16.62 -30.49 -18.56
C VAL A 4 -16.62 -29.39 -17.50
N HIS A 5 -17.80 -29.09 -16.97
CA HIS A 5 -17.96 -28.11 -15.89
C HIS A 5 -17.95 -28.81 -14.53
N VAL A 6 -17.19 -28.28 -13.59
CA VAL A 6 -17.02 -28.87 -12.25
C VAL A 6 -17.10 -27.82 -11.16
N CYS A 7 -17.66 -28.21 -10.02
CA CYS A 7 -17.83 -27.37 -8.83
C CYS A 7 -17.17 -27.99 -7.59
N THR A 8 -16.85 -29.29 -7.64
CA THR A 8 -16.27 -30.06 -6.52
C THR A 8 -14.97 -30.78 -6.92
N GLN A 9 -14.22 -31.28 -5.93
CA GLN A 9 -12.99 -32.03 -6.19
C GLN A 9 -13.26 -33.37 -6.87
N GLU A 10 -14.35 -34.06 -6.51
CA GLU A 10 -14.72 -35.35 -7.09
C GLU A 10 -15.04 -35.21 -8.58
N GLU A 11 -15.87 -34.22 -8.94
CA GLU A 11 -16.17 -33.90 -10.35
C GLU A 11 -14.90 -33.51 -11.12
N LEU A 12 -14.00 -32.74 -10.50
CA LEU A 12 -12.71 -32.37 -11.10
C LEU A 12 -11.83 -33.60 -11.37
N ASP A 13 -11.71 -34.51 -10.40
CA ASP A 13 -10.89 -35.71 -10.53
C ASP A 13 -11.45 -36.65 -11.62
N GLU A 14 -12.77 -36.80 -11.71
CA GLU A 14 -13.44 -37.53 -12.78
C GLU A 14 -13.21 -36.89 -14.15
N ALA A 15 -13.38 -35.56 -14.25
CA ALA A 15 -13.15 -34.83 -15.49
C ALA A 15 -11.70 -34.93 -15.97
N LEU A 16 -10.72 -34.85 -15.05
CA LEU A 16 -9.30 -35.02 -15.37
C LEU A 16 -8.97 -36.46 -15.80
N ALA A 17 -9.66 -37.45 -15.26
CA ALA A 17 -9.48 -38.86 -15.62
C ALA A 17 -10.10 -39.23 -16.98
N GLU A 18 -11.16 -38.54 -17.41
CA GLU A 18 -11.85 -38.81 -18.67
C GLU A 18 -10.95 -38.53 -19.90
N PRO A 19 -10.59 -39.57 -20.68
CA PRO A 19 -9.70 -39.40 -21.84
C PRO A 19 -10.30 -38.55 -22.96
N LYS A 20 -11.62 -38.48 -23.07
CA LYS A 20 -12.29 -37.65 -24.08
C LYS A 20 -12.45 -36.19 -23.65
N CYS A 21 -12.24 -35.86 -22.37
CA CYS A 21 -12.26 -34.48 -21.87
C CYS A 21 -10.99 -33.77 -22.34
N HIS A 22 -11.15 -32.58 -22.90
CA HIS A 22 -10.04 -31.74 -23.37
C HIS A 22 -9.88 -30.49 -22.52
N GLU A 23 -10.97 -30.04 -21.90
CA GLU A 23 -11.05 -28.80 -21.14
C GLU A 23 -11.93 -29.01 -19.90
N VAL A 24 -11.47 -28.48 -18.77
CA VAL A 24 -12.20 -28.47 -17.51
C VAL A 24 -12.47 -27.03 -17.11
N VAL A 25 -13.73 -26.70 -16.88
CA VAL A 25 -14.18 -25.37 -16.44
C VAL A 25 -14.62 -25.46 -14.99
N ILE A 26 -13.89 -24.80 -14.10
CA ILE A 26 -14.10 -24.80 -12.67
C ILE A 26 -14.93 -23.59 -12.27
N ARG A 27 -16.07 -23.84 -11.62
CA ARG A 27 -17.01 -22.82 -11.10
C ARG A 27 -17.42 -23.17 -9.66
N SER A 28 -16.44 -23.40 -8.78
CA SER A 28 -16.72 -23.69 -7.38
C SER A 28 -17.16 -22.44 -6.60
N PRO A 29 -17.98 -22.59 -5.55
CA PRO A 29 -18.30 -21.48 -4.65
C PRO A 29 -17.05 -20.93 -3.95
N ARG A 30 -17.07 -19.64 -3.62
CA ARG A 30 -16.03 -18.99 -2.82
C ARG A 30 -15.71 -19.78 -1.56
N GLY A 31 -14.42 -19.95 -1.26
CA GLY A 31 -13.94 -20.69 -0.10
C GLY A 31 -13.76 -22.20 -0.33
N VAL A 32 -14.20 -22.74 -1.47
CA VAL A 32 -13.96 -24.14 -1.86
C VAL A 32 -12.70 -24.21 -2.72
N TRP A 33 -11.62 -24.75 -2.14
CA TRP A 33 -10.36 -24.98 -2.83
C TRP A 33 -10.32 -26.32 -3.54
N LEU A 34 -10.17 -26.30 -4.87
CA LEU A 34 -9.88 -27.49 -5.66
C LEU A 34 -8.39 -27.61 -5.97
N LYS A 35 -7.90 -28.82 -6.18
CA LYS A 35 -6.48 -29.12 -6.38
C LYS A 35 -6.25 -29.86 -7.69
N ILE A 36 -5.29 -29.36 -8.47
CA ILE A 36 -4.82 -29.97 -9.71
C ILE A 36 -3.34 -30.28 -9.53
N ARG A 37 -3.00 -31.57 -9.47
CA ARG A 37 -1.60 -32.04 -9.43
C ARG A 37 -1.04 -32.38 -10.80
N ASP A 38 -1.94 -32.74 -11.72
CA ASP A 38 -1.64 -33.07 -13.10
C ASP A 38 -2.92 -32.86 -13.91
N SER A 39 -2.89 -31.91 -14.84
CA SER A 39 -4.00 -31.65 -15.76
C SER A 39 -4.13 -32.72 -16.84
N ARG A 40 -3.13 -33.59 -16.99
CA ARG A 40 -3.02 -34.60 -18.05
C ARG A 40 -3.15 -33.98 -19.45
N GLY A 41 -2.58 -32.78 -19.61
CA GLY A 41 -2.60 -32.02 -20.85
C GLY A 41 -3.93 -31.32 -21.15
N LYS A 42 -4.89 -31.30 -20.22
CA LYS A 42 -6.17 -30.60 -20.38
C LYS A 42 -6.01 -29.11 -20.13
N ALA A 43 -6.78 -28.30 -20.85
CA ALA A 43 -6.92 -26.88 -20.54
C ALA A 43 -7.80 -26.72 -19.29
N VAL A 44 -7.42 -25.81 -18.39
CA VAL A 44 -8.18 -25.50 -17.17
C VAL A 44 -8.64 -24.06 -17.21
N GLU A 45 -9.94 -23.84 -17.11
CA GLU A 45 -10.52 -22.51 -16.89
C GLU A 45 -11.06 -22.41 -15.47
N VAL A 46 -10.80 -21.28 -14.80
CA VAL A 46 -11.22 -20.99 -13.43
C VAL A 46 -12.03 -19.70 -13.47
N LEU A 47 -13.31 -19.76 -13.11
CA LEU A 47 -14.26 -18.68 -13.38
C LEU A 47 -14.99 -18.24 -12.11
N GLY A 48 -15.29 -16.94 -12.04
CA GLY A 48 -16.06 -16.36 -10.92
C GLY A 48 -15.26 -16.47 -9.63
N ASP A 49 -15.90 -16.79 -8.51
CA ASP A 49 -15.24 -16.89 -7.20
C ASP A 49 -14.42 -18.18 -6.98
N ALA A 50 -14.19 -18.97 -8.03
CA ALA A 50 -13.55 -20.27 -7.91
C ALA A 50 -12.10 -20.16 -7.42
N MET A 51 -11.70 -21.10 -6.54
CA MET A 51 -10.38 -21.12 -5.93
C MET A 51 -9.66 -22.43 -6.25
N VAL A 52 -8.45 -22.36 -6.82
CA VAL A 52 -7.70 -23.56 -7.23
C VAL A 52 -6.23 -23.51 -6.85
N LYS A 53 -5.68 -24.67 -6.46
CA LYS A 53 -4.24 -24.89 -6.33
C LYS A 53 -3.77 -25.79 -7.46
N VAL A 54 -2.81 -25.31 -8.24
CA VAL A 54 -2.31 -26.01 -9.42
C VAL A 54 -0.81 -26.23 -9.27
N SER A 55 -0.35 -27.42 -9.62
CA SER A 55 1.06 -27.76 -9.60
C SER A 55 1.45 -28.58 -10.83
N GLY A 56 2.75 -28.63 -11.12
CA GLY A 56 3.29 -29.40 -12.23
C GLY A 56 3.30 -28.60 -13.54
N ASP A 57 3.13 -29.29 -14.66
CA ASP A 57 3.05 -28.69 -16.00
C ASP A 57 1.58 -28.54 -16.41
N THR A 58 0.99 -27.38 -16.14
CA THR A 58 -0.42 -27.11 -16.40
C THR A 58 -0.62 -25.72 -16.97
N ARG A 59 -1.64 -25.57 -17.81
CA ARG A 59 -2.08 -24.28 -18.36
C ARG A 59 -3.43 -23.91 -17.78
N VAL A 60 -3.49 -22.75 -17.14
CA VAL A 60 -4.67 -22.25 -16.47
C VAL A 60 -5.08 -20.92 -17.09
N THR A 61 -6.37 -20.73 -17.31
CA THR A 61 -6.96 -19.42 -17.60
C THR A 61 -7.91 -19.04 -16.46
N ALA A 62 -7.76 -17.86 -15.89
CA ALA A 62 -8.55 -17.37 -14.78
C ALA A 62 -9.31 -16.09 -15.15
N PHE A 63 -10.59 -16.02 -14.78
CA PHE A 63 -11.49 -14.89 -15.03
C PHE A 63 -12.35 -14.60 -13.80
N GLY A 64 -12.94 -13.40 -13.74
CA GLY A 64 -13.74 -12.93 -12.61
C GLY A 64 -12.88 -12.74 -11.37
N ASP A 65 -13.46 -13.03 -10.20
CA ASP A 65 -12.80 -12.93 -8.90
C ASP A 65 -12.04 -14.22 -8.52
N ALA A 66 -11.56 -14.97 -9.52
CA ALA A 66 -10.94 -16.28 -9.33
C ALA A 66 -9.63 -16.16 -8.57
N VAL A 67 -9.34 -17.14 -7.71
CA VAL A 67 -8.08 -17.20 -6.95
C VAL A 67 -7.30 -18.44 -7.34
N VAL A 68 -6.08 -18.26 -7.86
CA VAL A 68 -5.25 -19.35 -8.38
C VAL A 68 -3.90 -19.33 -7.68
N ASP A 69 -3.60 -20.38 -6.90
CA ASP A 69 -2.26 -20.64 -6.40
C ASP A 69 -1.56 -21.61 -7.35
N VAL A 70 -0.38 -21.27 -7.86
CA VAL A 70 0.35 -22.10 -8.81
C VAL A 70 1.81 -22.31 -8.41
N SER A 71 2.30 -23.56 -8.51
CA SER A 71 3.71 -23.88 -8.25
C SER A 71 4.31 -24.81 -9.30
N GLY A 72 5.63 -24.70 -9.51
CA GLY A 72 6.33 -25.39 -10.59
C GLY A 72 6.14 -24.73 -11.96
N ASN A 73 6.15 -25.53 -13.03
CA ASN A 73 6.14 -25.05 -14.42
C ASN A 73 4.71 -24.75 -14.92
N VAL A 74 3.93 -23.97 -14.16
CA VAL A 74 2.55 -23.65 -14.51
C VAL A 74 2.51 -22.34 -15.31
N THR A 75 1.72 -22.32 -16.39
CA THR A 75 1.43 -21.09 -17.14
C THR A 75 0.00 -20.62 -16.85
N VAL A 76 -0.15 -19.38 -16.40
CA VAL A 76 -1.44 -18.75 -16.08
C VAL A 76 -1.70 -17.58 -17.02
N ARG A 77 -2.92 -17.50 -17.54
CA ARG A 77 -3.48 -16.28 -18.13
C ARG A 77 -4.62 -15.80 -17.23
N ALA A 78 -4.48 -14.63 -16.65
CA ALA A 78 -5.46 -14.04 -15.74
C ALA A 78 -6.02 -12.75 -16.33
N PHE A 79 -7.32 -12.55 -16.11
CA PHE A 79 -8.11 -11.43 -16.62
C PHE A 79 -9.07 -10.92 -15.55
N GLU A 80 -9.69 -9.78 -15.82
CA GLU A 80 -10.66 -9.14 -14.93
C GLU A 80 -10.07 -8.88 -13.53
N ASN A 81 -10.69 -9.41 -12.46
CA ASN A 81 -10.29 -9.17 -11.06
C ASN A 81 -9.56 -10.38 -10.45
N ALA A 82 -9.02 -11.28 -11.28
CA ALA A 82 -8.44 -12.51 -10.77
C ALA A 82 -7.21 -12.24 -9.88
N THR A 83 -6.97 -13.14 -8.93
CA THR A 83 -5.79 -13.13 -8.06
C THR A 83 -4.94 -14.36 -8.33
N VAL A 84 -3.64 -14.17 -8.56
CA VAL A 84 -2.69 -15.26 -8.83
C VAL A 84 -1.53 -15.20 -7.84
N ASN A 85 -1.31 -16.29 -7.11
CA ASN A 85 -0.08 -16.50 -6.34
C ASN A 85 0.81 -17.48 -7.11
N ALA A 86 1.93 -16.99 -7.63
CA ALA A 86 2.86 -17.75 -8.47
C ALA A 86 4.15 -18.07 -7.72
N PHE A 87 4.52 -19.35 -7.70
CA PHE A 87 5.69 -19.86 -7.00
C PHE A 87 6.62 -20.64 -7.96
N ASP A 88 7.89 -20.75 -7.58
CA ASP A 88 8.93 -21.47 -8.32
C ASP A 88 9.13 -20.92 -9.74
N ASN A 89 8.88 -21.73 -10.79
CA ASN A 89 9.12 -21.39 -12.19
C ASN A 89 7.82 -20.99 -12.94
N ALA A 90 6.83 -20.50 -12.21
CA ALA A 90 5.53 -20.18 -12.78
C ALA A 90 5.62 -18.98 -13.75
N THR A 91 4.81 -19.01 -14.81
CA THR A 91 4.68 -17.91 -15.76
C THR A 91 3.27 -17.36 -15.76
N VAL A 92 3.11 -16.06 -15.52
CA VAL A 92 1.81 -15.39 -15.45
C VAL A 92 1.71 -14.30 -16.50
N ARG A 93 0.60 -14.28 -17.24
CA ARG A 93 0.15 -13.13 -18.02
C ARG A 93 -1.11 -12.56 -17.38
N ALA A 94 -1.02 -11.34 -16.87
CA ALA A 94 -2.09 -10.60 -16.21
C ALA A 94 -2.53 -9.42 -17.09
N CYS A 95 -3.83 -9.29 -17.33
CA CYS A 95 -4.45 -8.17 -18.04
C CYS A 95 -5.69 -7.70 -17.26
N ASP A 96 -6.18 -6.48 -17.52
CA ASP A 96 -7.26 -5.81 -16.77
C ASP A 96 -6.89 -5.40 -15.32
N CYS A 97 -7.59 -5.89 -14.31
CA CYS A 97 -7.48 -5.49 -12.89
C CYS A 97 -6.93 -6.63 -12.02
N VAL A 98 -5.99 -7.40 -12.56
CA VAL A 98 -5.48 -8.62 -11.92
C VAL A 98 -4.47 -8.30 -10.83
N THR A 99 -4.53 -9.05 -9.72
CA THR A 99 -3.49 -9.01 -8.68
C THR A 99 -2.59 -10.24 -8.79
N VAL A 100 -1.28 -10.04 -8.85
CA VAL A 100 -0.28 -11.12 -8.88
C VAL A 100 0.69 -10.97 -7.72
N VAL A 101 0.94 -12.06 -7.00
CA VAL A 101 2.07 -12.18 -6.07
C VAL A 101 3.00 -13.27 -6.62
N ALA A 102 4.25 -12.94 -6.88
CA ALA A 102 5.23 -13.82 -7.51
C ALA A 102 6.43 -14.07 -6.58
N TYR A 103 6.83 -15.34 -6.48
CA TYR A 103 7.94 -15.85 -5.67
C TYR A 103 8.86 -16.75 -6.49
N GLY A 104 10.07 -16.99 -6.00
CA GLY A 104 11.07 -17.83 -6.65
C GLY A 104 11.56 -17.26 -7.99
N ASP A 105 11.63 -18.10 -9.01
CA ASP A 105 12.08 -17.76 -10.37
C ASP A 105 10.88 -17.44 -11.29
N SER A 106 9.79 -16.91 -10.74
CA SER A 106 8.55 -16.68 -11.47
C SER A 106 8.69 -15.55 -12.49
N THR A 107 7.97 -15.65 -13.62
CA THR A 107 7.92 -14.60 -14.65
C THR A 107 6.52 -14.05 -14.81
N VAL A 108 6.36 -12.73 -14.70
CA VAL A 108 5.09 -12.02 -14.83
C VAL A 108 5.14 -11.03 -15.99
N SER A 109 4.13 -11.08 -16.86
CA SER A 109 3.81 -10.01 -17.80
C SER A 109 2.47 -9.40 -17.42
N ALA A 110 2.48 -8.15 -16.95
CA ALA A 110 1.31 -7.43 -16.46
C ALA A 110 0.98 -6.22 -17.35
N LEU A 111 -0.31 -6.03 -17.61
CA LEU A 111 -0.88 -5.00 -18.48
C LEU A 111 -2.07 -4.32 -17.78
N ASP A 112 -2.56 -3.22 -18.37
CA ASP A 112 -3.73 -2.46 -17.92
C ASP A 112 -3.62 -1.99 -16.46
N ASN A 113 -4.63 -2.20 -15.63
CA ASN A 113 -4.70 -1.75 -14.24
C ASN A 113 -4.30 -2.86 -13.24
N SER A 114 -3.37 -3.74 -13.62
CA SER A 114 -2.93 -4.84 -12.77
C SER A 114 -2.04 -4.36 -11.63
N THR A 115 -1.96 -5.18 -10.57
CA THR A 115 -1.03 -4.99 -9.44
C THR A 115 -0.13 -6.21 -9.32
N VAL A 116 1.18 -5.99 -9.17
CA VAL A 116 2.16 -7.06 -9.02
C VAL A 116 3.02 -6.83 -7.79
N VAL A 117 3.17 -7.86 -6.97
CA VAL A 117 4.19 -7.94 -5.92
C VAL A 117 5.15 -9.06 -6.30
N ALA A 118 6.44 -8.76 -6.41
CA ALA A 118 7.47 -9.70 -6.83
C ALA A 118 8.56 -9.83 -5.76
N TYR A 119 8.86 -11.07 -5.40
CA TYR A 119 9.86 -11.48 -4.41
C TYR A 119 10.92 -12.38 -5.05
N ASP A 120 11.99 -12.64 -4.30
CA ASP A 120 13.10 -13.50 -4.70
C ASP A 120 13.66 -13.12 -6.10
N ASN A 121 13.91 -14.08 -6.98
CA ASN A 121 14.45 -13.87 -8.34
C ASN A 121 13.36 -13.58 -9.39
N SER A 122 12.17 -13.15 -8.97
CA SER A 122 11.04 -12.99 -9.89
C SER A 122 11.32 -11.91 -10.94
N THR A 123 10.87 -12.16 -12.18
CA THR A 123 11.00 -11.21 -13.29
C THR A 123 9.65 -10.65 -13.70
N VAL A 124 9.51 -9.32 -13.72
CA VAL A 124 8.29 -8.61 -14.10
C VAL A 124 8.50 -7.77 -15.35
N ARG A 125 7.55 -7.85 -16.29
CA ARG A 125 7.39 -6.91 -17.41
C ARG A 125 6.03 -6.23 -17.27
N ALA A 126 6.02 -4.93 -17.06
CA ALA A 126 4.82 -4.16 -16.78
C ALA A 126 4.64 -3.03 -17.80
N CYS A 127 3.42 -2.85 -18.31
CA CYS A 127 3.04 -1.78 -19.24
C CYS A 127 1.65 -1.24 -18.90
N ASP A 128 1.32 -0.05 -19.39
CA ASP A 128 0.07 0.68 -19.14
C ASP A 128 -0.04 1.20 -17.71
N CYS A 129 -1.11 0.91 -16.97
CA CYS A 129 -1.40 1.47 -15.64
C CYS A 129 -1.09 0.49 -14.50
N VAL A 130 0.03 -0.24 -14.60
CA VAL A 130 0.37 -1.29 -13.62
C VAL A 130 1.12 -0.72 -12.41
N SER A 131 0.79 -1.21 -11.22
CA SER A 131 1.56 -0.95 -10.00
C SER A 131 2.43 -2.15 -9.66
N VAL A 132 3.73 -1.93 -9.40
CA VAL A 132 4.68 -2.99 -9.08
C VAL A 132 5.40 -2.70 -7.77
N ALA A 133 5.39 -3.64 -6.83
CA ALA A 133 6.30 -3.68 -5.69
C ALA A 133 7.32 -4.82 -5.91
N ALA A 134 8.61 -4.50 -5.85
CA ALA A 134 9.70 -5.46 -6.10
C ALA A 134 10.64 -5.53 -4.89
N TYR A 135 10.86 -6.75 -4.39
CA TYR A 135 11.64 -7.08 -3.20
C TYR A 135 12.77 -8.06 -3.55
N ASP A 136 13.70 -8.25 -2.61
CA ASP A 136 14.84 -9.17 -2.74
C ASP A 136 15.60 -8.94 -4.06
N ASP A 137 15.86 -9.99 -4.84
CA ASP A 137 16.58 -9.97 -6.12
C ASP A 137 15.66 -9.72 -7.34
N ALA A 138 14.43 -9.24 -7.14
CA ALA A 138 13.44 -9.18 -8.21
C ALA A 138 13.84 -8.19 -9.31
N THR A 139 13.56 -8.55 -10.56
CA THR A 139 13.90 -7.74 -11.74
C THR A 139 12.65 -7.20 -12.44
N VAL A 140 12.56 -5.89 -12.61
CA VAL A 140 11.41 -5.21 -13.24
C VAL A 140 11.81 -4.48 -14.51
N LYS A 141 11.01 -4.65 -15.57
CA LYS A 141 11.01 -3.76 -16.73
C LYS A 141 9.64 -3.07 -16.84
N ALA A 142 9.65 -1.75 -16.84
CA ALA A 142 8.45 -0.93 -16.73
C ALA A 142 8.36 0.13 -17.85
N TRP A 143 7.17 0.30 -18.42
CA TRP A 143 6.88 1.26 -19.49
C TRP A 143 5.52 1.96 -19.30
N ASP A 144 5.28 3.04 -20.05
CA ASP A 144 4.06 3.87 -19.99
C ASP A 144 3.76 4.43 -18.59
N ARG A 145 2.56 4.21 -18.04
CA ARG A 145 2.05 4.79 -16.78
C ARG A 145 2.27 3.86 -15.58
N VAL A 146 3.26 2.96 -15.68
CA VAL A 146 3.63 2.06 -14.59
C VAL A 146 4.24 2.85 -13.44
N SER A 147 3.95 2.44 -12.20
CA SER A 147 4.63 2.91 -11.00
C SER A 147 5.36 1.74 -10.33
N VAL A 148 6.61 1.95 -9.92
CA VAL A 148 7.42 0.93 -9.27
C VAL A 148 7.87 1.39 -7.88
N ALA A 149 7.70 0.54 -6.88
CA ALA A 149 8.36 0.63 -5.58
C ALA A 149 9.37 -0.51 -5.45
N ALA A 150 10.64 -0.18 -5.31
CA ALA A 150 11.74 -1.14 -5.25
C ALA A 150 12.39 -1.15 -3.87
N TYR A 151 12.66 -2.34 -3.37
CA TYR A 151 13.22 -2.64 -2.05
C TYR A 151 14.43 -3.57 -2.20
N ASP A 152 15.15 -3.74 -1.10
CA ASP A 152 16.30 -4.65 -0.98
C ASP A 152 17.30 -4.54 -2.14
N ASP A 153 17.59 -5.64 -2.83
CA ASP A 153 18.56 -5.75 -3.93
C ASP A 153 17.88 -5.70 -5.32
N ALA A 154 16.64 -5.23 -5.40
CA ALA A 154 15.83 -5.29 -6.61
C ALA A 154 16.45 -4.48 -7.77
N THR A 155 16.24 -4.96 -9.00
CA THR A 155 16.74 -4.32 -10.22
C THR A 155 15.61 -3.78 -11.08
N VAL A 156 15.63 -2.48 -11.41
CA VAL A 156 14.58 -1.82 -12.19
C VAL A 156 15.13 -1.20 -13.47
N LYS A 157 14.49 -1.49 -14.61
CA LYS A 157 14.67 -0.74 -15.86
C LYS A 157 13.35 -0.08 -16.26
N ALA A 158 13.34 1.25 -16.24
CA ALA A 158 12.13 2.04 -16.37
C ALA A 158 12.19 2.98 -17.60
N GLY A 159 11.05 3.13 -18.30
CA GLY A 159 10.86 4.16 -19.31
C GLY A 159 10.98 5.58 -18.71
N THR A 160 11.25 6.59 -19.53
CA THR A 160 11.61 7.95 -19.07
C THR A 160 10.63 8.60 -18.11
N CYS A 161 9.33 8.31 -18.22
CA CYS A 161 8.29 8.94 -17.40
C CYS A 161 7.77 8.03 -16.27
N VAL A 162 8.32 6.83 -16.12
CA VAL A 162 7.90 5.87 -15.09
C VAL A 162 8.48 6.31 -13.73
N PRO A 163 7.67 6.63 -12.72
CA PRO A 163 8.16 6.87 -11.37
C PRO A 163 8.69 5.58 -10.74
N VAL A 164 9.87 5.67 -10.13
CA VAL A 164 10.50 4.57 -9.38
C VAL A 164 10.84 5.07 -7.99
N HIS A 165 10.11 4.58 -6.98
CA HIS A 165 10.43 4.79 -5.57
C HIS A 165 11.53 3.82 -5.15
N VAL A 166 12.68 4.36 -4.80
CA VAL A 166 13.84 3.59 -4.32
C VAL A 166 13.84 3.61 -2.81
N ASN A 167 13.51 2.48 -2.19
CA ASN A 167 13.36 2.35 -0.74
C ASN A 167 14.57 1.71 -0.04
N SER A 168 15.50 1.14 -0.80
CA SER A 168 16.73 0.53 -0.27
C SER A 168 17.95 0.99 -1.08
N LYS A 169 19.08 1.19 -0.41
CA LYS A 169 20.32 1.69 -1.03
C LYS A 169 20.93 0.73 -2.04
N ASN A 170 20.58 -0.55 -1.96
CA ASN A 170 21.11 -1.59 -2.84
C ASN A 170 20.32 -1.73 -4.15
N VAL A 171 19.16 -1.08 -4.26
CA VAL A 171 18.34 -1.11 -5.48
C VAL A 171 19.18 -0.61 -6.65
N THR A 172 19.24 -1.41 -7.71
CA THR A 172 19.88 -1.03 -8.96
C THR A 172 18.81 -0.53 -9.92
N HIS A 173 18.94 0.69 -10.45
CA HIS A 173 17.96 1.25 -11.37
C HIS A 173 18.57 1.87 -12.62
N GLN A 174 17.84 1.79 -13.74
CA GLN A 174 18.18 2.42 -15.01
C GLN A 174 16.94 3.08 -15.63
N GLY A 175 17.05 4.37 -15.97
CA GLY A 175 15.92 5.16 -16.50
C GLY A 175 14.91 5.52 -15.41
N GLY A 176 13.69 5.89 -15.82
CA GLY A 176 12.65 6.35 -14.89
C GLY A 176 12.86 7.76 -14.33
N VAL A 177 11.86 8.22 -13.61
CA VAL A 177 11.93 9.35 -12.68
C VAL A 177 12.17 8.78 -11.29
N ILE A 178 13.38 8.96 -10.76
CA ILE A 178 13.78 8.35 -9.49
C ILE A 178 13.29 9.22 -8.33
N ILE A 179 12.57 8.58 -7.42
CA ILE A 179 12.14 9.14 -6.14
C ILE A 179 12.95 8.39 -5.07
N ASP A 180 14.05 8.99 -4.64
CA ASP A 180 14.96 8.38 -3.67
C ASP A 180 14.39 8.55 -2.25
N MET A 181 13.76 7.49 -1.74
CA MET A 181 13.21 7.45 -0.40
C MET A 181 14.29 7.22 0.65
N THR A 182 15.47 6.74 0.26
CA THR A 182 16.58 6.44 1.19
C THR A 182 17.29 7.69 1.69
N ALA A 183 17.11 8.81 0.98
CA ALA A 183 17.64 10.12 1.34
C ALA A 183 16.72 10.91 2.29
N ILE A 184 15.49 10.43 2.53
CA ILE A 184 14.50 11.11 3.36
C ILE A 184 14.73 10.74 4.83
N ASP A 185 15.06 11.71 5.67
CA ASP A 185 15.01 11.55 7.13
C ASP A 185 13.65 12.03 7.65
N ALA A 186 12.74 11.09 7.88
CA ALA A 186 11.41 11.41 8.42
C ALA A 186 11.43 11.90 9.89
N ASN A 187 12.57 11.84 10.58
CA ASN A 187 12.72 12.42 11.92
C ASN A 187 13.13 13.88 11.91
N ASP A 188 13.65 14.38 10.79
CA ASP A 188 13.97 15.79 10.59
C ASP A 188 12.67 16.60 10.47
N PRO A 189 12.44 17.60 11.33
CA PRO A 189 11.16 18.31 11.38
C PRO A 189 10.88 19.13 10.11
N GLU A 190 11.90 19.68 9.44
CA GLU A 190 11.72 20.39 8.17
C GLU A 190 11.25 19.43 7.07
N THR A 191 11.96 18.31 6.92
CA THR A 191 11.61 17.24 5.98
C THR A 191 10.21 16.70 6.25
N TRP A 192 9.88 16.42 7.51
CA TRP A 192 8.55 15.94 7.90
C TRP A 192 7.46 16.97 7.57
N CYS A 193 7.67 18.25 7.90
CA CYS A 193 6.72 19.30 7.54
C CYS A 193 6.47 19.35 6.03
N ALA A 194 7.53 19.29 5.22
CA ALA A 194 7.43 19.29 3.76
C ALA A 194 6.69 18.05 3.22
N MET A 195 6.98 16.85 3.73
CA MET A 195 6.32 15.60 3.34
C MET A 195 4.81 15.61 3.64
N HIS A 196 4.42 16.23 4.75
CA HIS A 196 3.04 16.28 5.21
C HIS A 196 2.29 17.55 4.81
N LEU A 197 2.90 18.38 3.95
CA LEU A 197 2.35 19.66 3.49
C LEU A 197 1.95 20.60 4.64
N VAL A 198 2.70 20.54 5.74
CA VAL A 198 2.56 21.46 6.87
C VAL A 198 2.98 22.84 6.39
N GLU A 199 2.12 23.83 6.61
CA GLU A 199 2.45 25.22 6.30
C GLU A 199 3.47 25.73 7.32
N VAL A 200 4.58 26.24 6.81
CA VAL A 200 5.61 26.93 7.59
C VAL A 200 5.60 28.39 7.16
N ASP A 201 5.33 29.30 8.09
CA ASP A 201 5.26 30.73 7.81
C ASP A 201 6.65 31.39 7.65
N GLU A 202 6.66 32.69 7.35
CA GLU A 202 7.90 33.46 7.15
C GLU A 202 8.78 33.53 8.43
N ASP A 203 8.19 33.29 9.60
CA ASP A 203 8.86 33.27 10.91
C ASP A 203 9.32 31.84 11.30
N GLY A 204 9.18 30.86 10.41
CA GLY A 204 9.58 29.48 10.64
C GLY A 204 8.65 28.74 11.62
N GLN A 205 7.39 29.18 11.76
CA GLN A 205 6.40 28.50 12.58
C GLN A 205 5.64 27.47 11.74
N ALA A 206 5.61 26.23 12.21
CA ALA A 206 4.79 25.17 11.64
C ALA A 206 3.34 25.30 12.13
N HIS A 207 2.39 25.33 11.20
CA HIS A 207 0.96 25.36 11.47
C HIS A 207 0.38 23.94 11.52
N LEU A 208 -0.08 23.53 12.70
CA LEU A 208 -0.50 22.17 13.01
C LEU A 208 -1.84 22.18 13.74
N TYR A 209 -2.39 21.00 14.00
CA TYR A 209 -3.75 20.88 14.50
C TYR A 209 -3.88 19.94 15.69
N LYS A 210 -4.84 20.25 16.55
CA LYS A 210 -5.20 19.47 17.72
C LYS A 210 -6.71 19.23 17.78
N ALA A 211 -7.12 17.97 17.94
CA ALA A 211 -8.48 17.59 18.29
C ALA A 211 -8.67 17.66 19.81
N LEU A 212 -9.79 18.25 20.24
CA LEU A 212 -10.10 18.61 21.61
C LEU A 212 -11.56 18.25 21.95
N ASP A 213 -11.87 18.14 23.24
CA ASP A 213 -13.24 18.07 23.73
C ASP A 213 -14.00 19.42 23.60
N ALA A 214 -15.27 19.42 24.02
CA ALA A 214 -16.12 20.61 24.00
C ALA A 214 -15.54 21.79 24.80
N ASP A 215 -14.72 21.51 25.82
CA ASP A 215 -14.11 22.48 26.73
C ASP A 215 -12.65 22.82 26.33
N LEU A 216 -12.25 22.47 25.11
CA LEU A 216 -10.90 22.67 24.55
C LEU A 216 -9.80 21.94 25.33
N ASN A 217 -10.10 20.77 25.88
CA ASN A 217 -9.09 19.92 26.51
C ASN A 217 -8.69 18.73 25.64
N ALA A 218 -7.45 18.30 25.80
CA ALA A 218 -6.99 17.00 25.30
C ALA A 218 -5.99 16.38 26.27
N GLY A 219 -5.86 15.06 26.17
CA GLY A 219 -4.98 14.26 27.01
C GLY A 219 -5.74 13.13 27.68
N HIS A 220 -5.06 12.42 28.57
CA HIS A 220 -5.67 11.36 29.36
C HIS A 220 -6.25 11.93 30.66
N TYR A 221 -7.14 11.19 31.31
CA TYR A 221 -7.77 11.63 32.57
C TYR A 221 -6.76 12.00 33.69
N TYR A 222 -5.56 11.41 33.67
CA TYR A 222 -4.48 11.70 34.61
C TYR A 222 -3.61 12.91 34.20
N ARG A 223 -3.84 13.45 33.01
CA ARG A 223 -3.08 14.55 32.42
C ARG A 223 -3.90 15.24 31.33
N LEU A 224 -4.88 15.99 31.79
CA LEU A 224 -5.76 16.78 30.94
C LEU A 224 -5.13 18.17 30.74
N THR A 225 -4.97 18.58 29.49
CA THR A 225 -4.36 19.86 29.11
C THR A 225 -5.39 20.71 28.37
N ASN A 226 -5.57 21.95 28.82
CA ASN A 226 -6.45 22.92 28.18
C ASN A 226 -5.70 23.71 27.09
N TYR A 227 -6.36 23.99 25.98
CA TYR A 227 -5.82 24.71 24.82
C TYR A 227 -6.61 25.99 24.55
N PRO A 228 -6.44 27.03 25.39
CA PRO A 228 -7.19 28.27 25.24
C PRO A 228 -6.73 29.08 24.02
N ILE A 229 -7.67 29.49 23.18
CA ILE A 229 -7.41 30.30 21.98
C ILE A 229 -6.64 31.58 22.36
N GLY A 230 -5.63 31.93 21.55
CA GLY A 230 -4.79 33.11 21.70
C GLY A 230 -3.59 32.95 22.65
N HIS A 231 -3.53 31.84 23.41
CA HIS A 231 -2.53 31.61 24.46
C HIS A 231 -1.47 30.58 24.04
N VAL A 232 -0.37 30.55 24.79
CA VAL A 232 0.65 29.51 24.70
C VAL A 232 0.35 28.42 25.72
N VAL A 233 0.27 27.18 25.25
CA VAL A 233 0.28 25.98 26.09
C VAL A 233 1.73 25.54 26.24
N ASP A 234 2.21 25.46 27.47
CA ASP A 234 3.61 25.13 27.78
C ASP A 234 3.66 23.84 28.61
N ASP A 235 4.34 22.83 28.05
CA ASP A 235 4.55 21.52 28.66
C ASP A 235 6.03 21.18 28.83
N THR A 236 6.89 22.20 28.86
CA THR A 236 8.35 22.06 29.00
C THR A 236 8.73 21.21 30.22
N ALA A 237 7.96 21.27 31.31
CA ALA A 237 8.20 20.48 32.52
C ALA A 237 8.16 18.96 32.31
N ASN A 238 7.47 18.49 31.26
CA ASN A 238 7.31 17.08 30.95
C ASN A 238 7.90 16.72 29.57
N TRP A 239 8.61 17.65 28.94
CA TRP A 239 9.19 17.46 27.61
C TRP A 239 10.24 16.37 27.63
N VAL A 240 10.16 15.47 26.63
CA VAL A 240 11.19 14.47 26.37
C VAL A 240 11.65 14.64 24.94
N ASP A 241 12.91 15.09 24.79
CA ASP A 241 13.51 15.41 23.49
C ASP A 241 13.87 14.15 22.69
N ASN A 242 12.87 13.57 22.04
CA ASN A 242 13.01 12.44 21.13
C ASN A 242 11.79 12.33 20.20
N ASN A 243 11.90 11.53 19.15
CA ASN A 243 10.83 11.23 18.19
C ASN A 243 9.85 10.14 18.69
N LYS A 244 9.71 9.95 20.01
CA LYS A 244 8.83 8.93 20.60
C LYS A 244 7.54 9.54 21.10
N CYS A 245 6.46 8.76 21.03
CA CYS A 245 5.17 9.15 21.59
C CYS A 245 5.26 9.37 23.11
N GLY A 246 4.71 10.49 23.57
CA GLY A 246 4.71 10.90 24.98
C GLY A 246 5.71 12.03 25.25
N GLY A 247 5.58 12.70 26.40
CA GLY A 247 6.51 13.74 26.84
C GLY A 247 6.53 14.99 25.95
N GLY A 248 5.43 15.74 25.94
CA GLY A 248 5.20 16.94 25.14
C GLY A 248 3.74 17.06 24.69
N LEU A 249 3.45 18.10 23.92
CA LEU A 249 2.14 18.36 23.34
C LEU A 249 2.07 17.78 21.92
N HIS A 250 1.23 16.76 21.72
CA HIS A 250 1.07 16.11 20.41
C HIS A 250 0.16 16.90 19.48
N VAL A 251 0.52 16.94 18.21
CA VAL A 251 -0.17 17.67 17.14
C VAL A 251 -0.09 16.89 15.83
N SER A 252 -0.98 17.21 14.88
CA SER A 252 -1.07 16.55 13.58
C SER A 252 -1.05 17.55 12.42
N PRO A 253 -0.63 17.14 11.21
CA PRO A 253 -0.61 18.00 10.02
C PRO A 253 -1.97 18.54 9.60
N THR A 254 -3.05 17.80 9.87
CA THR A 254 -4.42 18.20 9.53
C THR A 254 -5.38 17.92 10.69
N PRO A 255 -6.53 18.61 10.77
CA PRO A 255 -7.56 18.27 11.76
C PRO A 255 -8.12 16.86 11.56
N TRP A 256 -8.25 16.40 10.30
CA TRP A 256 -8.68 15.04 9.99
C TRP A 256 -7.74 13.98 10.59
N MET A 257 -6.41 14.16 10.44
CA MET A 257 -5.42 13.30 11.10
C MET A 257 -5.48 13.41 12.62
N ALA A 258 -5.65 14.63 13.16
CA ALA A 258 -5.80 14.82 14.61
C ALA A 258 -7.02 14.05 15.15
N ASN A 259 -8.12 14.03 14.39
CA ASN A 259 -9.35 13.34 14.76
C ASN A 259 -9.19 11.81 14.84
N ALA A 260 -8.30 11.21 14.04
CA ALA A 260 -8.03 9.77 14.13
C ALA A 260 -7.50 9.35 15.51
N TYR A 261 -6.94 10.28 16.28
CA TYR A 261 -6.47 10.07 17.65
C TYR A 261 -7.49 10.44 18.73
N TYR A 262 -8.66 10.97 18.33
CA TYR A 262 -9.71 11.40 19.23
C TYR A 262 -11.04 10.76 18.81
N GLY A 263 -11.42 9.66 19.46
CA GLY A 263 -12.56 8.82 19.06
C GLY A 263 -13.96 9.36 19.43
N GLY A 264 -14.12 10.67 19.63
CA GLY A 264 -15.37 11.32 20.06
C GLY A 264 -15.75 12.53 19.20
N GLU A 265 -16.78 13.28 19.60
CA GLU A 265 -17.07 14.59 18.99
C GLU A 265 -15.94 15.56 19.32
N SER A 266 -15.25 16.04 18.29
CA SER A 266 -14.05 16.86 18.40
C SER A 266 -14.31 18.31 18.02
N ARG A 267 -13.74 19.24 18.79
CA ARG A 267 -13.38 20.58 18.31
C ARG A 267 -11.94 20.56 17.81
N PHE A 268 -11.60 21.42 16.87
CA PHE A 268 -10.23 21.47 16.32
C PHE A 268 -9.65 22.87 16.47
N VAL A 269 -8.40 22.94 16.89
CA VAL A 269 -7.66 24.20 16.91
C VAL A 269 -6.45 24.12 15.99
N GLU A 270 -6.16 25.24 15.34
CA GLU A 270 -4.87 25.49 14.71
C GLU A 270 -3.90 26.00 15.77
N VAL A 271 -2.73 25.39 15.82
CA VAL A 271 -1.63 25.76 16.71
C VAL A 271 -0.38 26.01 15.89
N CYS A 272 0.56 26.78 16.42
CA CYS A 272 1.89 26.90 15.83
C CYS A 272 3.01 26.76 16.85
N CYS A 273 4.18 26.36 16.34
CA CYS A 273 5.44 26.31 17.07
C CYS A 273 6.62 26.39 16.08
N PRO A 274 7.82 26.79 16.52
CA PRO A 274 9.02 26.76 15.67
C PRO A 274 9.28 25.36 15.14
N VAL A 275 9.63 25.24 13.85
CA VAL A 275 9.94 23.92 13.24
C VAL A 275 11.03 23.17 14.01
N GLU A 276 12.05 23.88 14.50
CA GLU A 276 13.15 23.29 15.30
C GLU A 276 12.71 22.67 16.64
N GLU A 277 11.55 23.07 17.17
CA GLU A 277 10.98 22.52 18.41
C GLU A 277 10.14 21.25 18.16
N LEU A 278 9.84 20.92 16.90
CA LEU A 278 9.07 19.73 16.56
C LEU A 278 9.93 18.47 16.64
N ARG A 279 9.31 17.41 17.15
CA ARG A 279 9.77 16.03 16.99
C ARG A 279 8.68 15.23 16.30
N PRO A 280 8.84 14.92 15.00
CA PRO A 280 8.03 13.92 14.31
C PRO A 280 7.98 12.62 15.11
N ILE A 281 6.83 11.94 15.15
CA ILE A 281 6.69 10.63 15.82
C ILE A 281 6.33 9.55 14.80
N ASP A 282 5.39 9.86 13.90
CA ASP A 282 4.98 9.00 12.78
C ASP A 282 4.42 9.88 11.65
N GLU A 283 3.83 9.25 10.63
CA GLU A 283 3.27 9.91 9.44
C GLU A 283 2.07 10.84 9.72
N ALA A 284 1.49 10.81 10.92
CA ALA A 284 0.28 11.56 11.23
C ALA A 284 0.39 12.38 12.52
N LYS A 285 1.52 12.32 13.24
CA LYS A 285 1.73 13.14 14.44
C LYS A 285 3.19 13.52 14.72
N ALA A 286 3.33 14.69 15.32
CA ALA A 286 4.55 15.19 15.93
C ALA A 286 4.25 15.66 17.37
N LYS A 287 5.29 16.08 18.10
CA LYS A 287 5.15 16.75 19.39
C LYS A 287 6.08 17.96 19.52
N ALA A 288 5.69 18.90 20.36
CA ALA A 288 6.49 20.06 20.74
C ALA A 288 6.37 20.32 22.26
N PRO A 289 7.34 21.00 22.90
CA PRO A 289 7.23 21.40 24.30
C PRO A 289 6.21 22.53 24.49
N ARG A 290 6.01 23.38 23.48
CA ARG A 290 5.15 24.56 23.56
C ARG A 290 4.37 24.74 22.27
N LEU A 291 3.14 25.21 22.38
CA LEU A 291 2.25 25.46 21.24
C LEU A 291 1.49 26.76 21.47
N ARG A 292 1.46 27.64 20.48
CA ARG A 292 0.55 28.79 20.49
C ARG A 292 -0.76 28.42 19.81
N VAL A 293 -1.88 28.55 20.52
CA VAL A 293 -3.21 28.28 19.98
C VAL A 293 -3.71 29.51 19.25
N LEU A 294 -3.95 29.39 17.94
CA LEU A 294 -4.29 30.53 17.09
C LEU A 294 -5.80 30.75 17.02
N ARG A 295 -6.55 29.71 16.64
CA ARG A 295 -7.98 29.78 16.39
C ARG A 295 -8.61 28.39 16.34
N GLU A 296 -9.93 28.37 16.36
CA GLU A 296 -10.72 27.17 16.07
C GLU A 296 -10.91 26.99 14.55
N VAL A 297 -10.87 25.74 14.10
CA VAL A 297 -11.03 25.36 12.69
C VAL A 297 -12.02 24.20 12.53
N THR A 298 -12.56 24.05 11.32
CA THR A 298 -13.36 22.89 10.92
C THR A 298 -12.48 21.66 10.75
N VAL A 299 -13.10 20.49 10.53
CA VAL A 299 -12.38 19.24 10.20
C VAL A 299 -11.52 19.35 8.92
N ASP A 300 -11.88 20.28 8.02
CA ASP A 300 -11.17 20.58 6.78
C ASP A 300 -10.09 21.66 6.96
N GLY A 301 -9.86 22.15 8.18
CA GLY A 301 -8.84 23.17 8.49
C GLY A 301 -9.24 24.62 8.23
N SER A 302 -10.50 24.87 7.85
CA SER A 302 -10.99 26.24 7.63
C SER A 302 -11.36 26.94 8.95
N PRO A 303 -11.09 28.24 9.12
CA PRO A 303 -11.47 28.97 10.33
C PRO A 303 -12.98 28.89 10.64
N VAL A 304 -13.33 28.57 11.89
CA VAL A 304 -14.73 28.65 12.36
C VAL A 304 -15.10 30.12 12.57
N GLY A 305 -16.20 30.57 11.96
CA GLY A 305 -16.70 31.95 12.11
C GLY A 305 -16.25 32.95 11.03
N GLY A 306 -15.59 32.51 9.95
CA GLY A 306 -15.47 33.27 8.69
C GLY A 306 -14.41 34.39 8.64
N GLY A 307 -13.47 34.45 9.59
CA GLY A 307 -12.31 35.35 9.48
C GLY A 307 -11.27 34.80 8.51
N THR A 308 -11.11 35.44 7.35
CA THR A 308 -10.00 35.17 6.42
C THR A 308 -8.64 35.56 7.05
N ARG A 309 -7.60 34.81 6.68
CA ARG A 309 -6.18 35.08 7.00
C ARG A 309 -5.77 36.51 6.66
#